data_AF-A0AAN0P8N0-F1
#
_entry.id   AF-A0AAN0P8N0-F1
#
_cell.length_a   1.000
_cell.length_b   1.000
_cell.length_c   1.000
_cell.angle_alpha   90.00
_cell.angle_beta   90.00
_cell.angle_gamma   90.00
#
_symmetry.space_group_name_H-M   'P 1'
#
loop_
_entity.id
_entity.type
_entity.pdbx_description
1 polymer ?
#
loop_
_entity_poly.entity_id
_entity_poly.type
_entity_poly.pdbx_seq_one_letter_code
_entity_poly.pdbx_strand_id
1 'polypeptide(L)' 'MKSISEYIPNEEQEEESLITAKIDSEIGKLRKRRDEHLLSYIDEEKNIKYKIQIESSTKS' A
#
# COMPACT_ATOMS: atom_id res chain seq x y z
N MET A 1 -22.67 7.87 -34.97
CA MET A 1 -22.09 6.69 -34.28
C MET A 1 -20.58 6.84 -34.38
N LYS A 2 -19.90 7.22 -33.28
CA LYS A 2 -18.44 7.31 -33.24
C LYS A 2 -17.89 5.97 -32.77
N SER A 3 -17.06 5.38 -33.60
CA SER A 3 -16.37 4.12 -33.41
C SER A 3 -15.65 4.08 -32.07
N ILE A 4 -15.85 2.99 -31.34
CA ILE A 4 -15.00 2.53 -30.24
C ILE A 4 -13.66 2.19 -30.90
N SER A 5 -12.83 3.20 -31.14
CA SER A 5 -11.44 2.99 -31.52
C SER A 5 -10.74 2.44 -30.28
N GLU A 6 -10.69 1.11 -30.24
CA GLU A 6 -9.73 0.26 -29.54
C GLU A 6 -8.60 1.05 -28.87
N TYR A 7 -8.73 1.24 -27.55
CA TYR A 7 -7.59 1.58 -26.72
C TYR A 7 -6.73 0.33 -26.62
N ILE A 8 -5.84 0.12 -27.61
CA ILE A 8 -4.77 -0.86 -27.52
C ILE A 8 -3.61 -0.12 -26.85
N PRO A 9 -3.28 -0.43 -25.58
CA PRO A 9 -2.09 0.10 -24.95
C PRO A 9 -0.90 -0.27 -25.83
N ASN A 10 -0.06 0.71 -26.18
CA ASN A 10 1.22 0.39 -26.82
C ASN A 10 2.16 -0.28 -25.80
N GLU A 11 3.20 -0.98 -26.27
CA GLU A 11 4.11 -1.75 -25.41
C GLU A 11 4.68 -0.90 -24.25
N GLU A 12 4.93 0.38 -24.48
CA GLU A 12 5.39 1.35 -23.46
C GLU A 12 4.35 1.57 -22.34
N GLN A 13 3.06 1.70 -22.68
CA GLN A 13 1.98 1.80 -21.69
C GLN A 13 1.76 0.51 -20.90
N GLU A 14 2.00 -0.64 -21.52
CA GLU A 14 1.95 -1.94 -20.83
C GLU A 14 3.10 -2.07 -19.84
N GLU A 15 4.32 -1.69 -20.24
CA GLU A 15 5.49 -1.66 -19.36
C GLU A 15 5.30 -0.69 -18.18
N GLU A 16 4.82 0.53 -18.42
CA GLU A 16 4.49 1.49 -17.35
C GLU A 16 3.44 0.95 -16.38
N SER A 17 2.43 0.25 -16.90
CA SER A 17 1.38 -0.39 -16.09
C SER A 17 1.94 -1.50 -15.22
N LEU A 18 2.84 -2.33 -15.75
CA LEU A 18 3.51 -3.40 -15.00
C LEU A 18 4.43 -2.83 -13.91
N ILE A 19 5.16 -1.76 -14.20
CA ILE A 19 6.01 -1.07 -13.22
C ILE A 19 5.15 -0.51 -12.09
N THR A 20 4.05 0.18 -12.42
CA THR A 20 3.12 0.74 -11.45
C THR A 20 2.54 -0.36 -10.54
N ALA A 21 2.06 -1.45 -11.13
CA ALA A 21 1.52 -2.59 -10.38
C ALA A 21 2.54 -3.21 -9.43
N LYS A 22 3.81 -3.29 -9.85
CA LYS A 22 4.92 -3.78 -9.02
C LYS A 22 5.19 -2.85 -7.84
N ILE A 23 5.23 -1.53 -8.08
CA ILE A 23 5.43 -0.52 -7.03
C ILE A 23 4.30 -0.60 -6.00
N ASP A 24 3.05 -0.65 -6.44
CA ASP A 24 1.88 -0.74 -5.55
C ASP A 24 1.90 -2.02 -4.71
N SER A 25 2.27 -3.16 -5.31
CA SER A 25 2.46 -4.42 -4.59
C SER A 25 3.52 -4.29 -3.49
N GLU A 26 4.69 -3.72 -3.79
CA GLU A 26 5.76 -3.56 -2.78
C GLU A 26 5.37 -2.56 -1.68
N ILE A 27 4.72 -1.45 -2.02
CA ILE A 27 4.16 -0.50 -1.04
C ILE A 27 3.13 -1.20 -0.14
N GLY A 28 2.26 -2.02 -0.71
CA GLY A 28 1.26 -2.80 0.02
C GLY A 28 1.90 -3.75 1.03
N LYS A 29 2.97 -4.46 0.63
CA LYS A 29 3.74 -5.34 1.53
C LYS A 29 4.37 -4.57 2.68
N LEU A 30 4.96 -3.41 2.42
CA LEU A 30 5.56 -2.56 3.44
C LEU A 30 4.52 -2.02 4.43
N ARG A 31 3.36 -1.57 3.93
CA ARG A 31 2.24 -1.13 4.78
C ARG A 31 1.75 -2.26 5.68
N LYS A 32 1.57 -3.45 5.13
CA LYS A 32 1.14 -4.63 5.90
C LYS A 32 2.11 -4.95 7.04
N ARG A 33 3.43 -4.99 6.76
CA ARG A 33 4.45 -5.19 7.79
C ARG A 33 4.40 -4.09 8.86
N ARG A 34 4.28 -2.83 8.46
CA ARG A 34 4.16 -1.71 9.40
C ARG A 34 2.95 -1.87 10.32
N ASP A 35 1.80 -2.25 9.76
CA ASP A 35 0.56 -2.39 10.52
C ASP A 35 0.60 -3.62 11.45
N GLU A 36 1.26 -4.71 11.06
CA GLU A 36 1.55 -5.86 11.94
C GLU A 36 2.39 -5.47 13.16
N HIS A 37 3.25 -4.45 13.02
CA HIS A 37 4.07 -3.89 14.10
C HIS A 37 3.43 -2.69 14.80
N LEU A 38 2.15 -2.39 14.54
CA LEU A 38 1.46 -1.25 15.13
C LEU A 38 0.39 -1.71 16.13
N LEU A 39 0.56 -1.31 17.40
CA LEU A 39 -0.49 -1.44 18.41
C LEU A 39 -1.22 -0.10 18.57
N SER A 40 -2.52 -0.07 18.27
CA SER A 40 -3.37 1.11 18.47
C SER A 40 -4.38 0.88 19.60
N TYR A 41 -4.44 1.82 20.54
CA TYR A 41 -5.46 1.90 21.56
C TYR A 41 -6.33 3.14 21.32
N ILE A 42 -7.64 2.96 21.27
CA ILE A 42 -8.62 4.04 21.11
C ILE A 42 -9.67 3.88 22.21
N ASP A 43 -9.86 4.93 22.99
CA ASP A 43 -10.93 5.05 23.98
C ASP A 43 -11.79 6.25 23.55
N GLU A 44 -12.98 5.96 23.02
CA GLU A 44 -13.87 6.98 22.46
C GLU A 44 -14.56 7.81 23.55
N GLU A 45 -14.84 7.24 24.72
CA GLU A 45 -15.47 7.94 25.84
C GLU A 45 -14.55 9.00 26.44
N LYS A 46 -13.25 8.69 26.53
CA LYS A 46 -12.23 9.62 27.07
C LYS A 46 -11.51 10.41 25.98
N ASN A 47 -11.83 10.18 24.70
CA ASN A 47 -11.16 10.75 23.54
C ASN A 47 -9.62 10.54 23.56
N ILE A 48 -9.19 9.36 23.99
CA ILE A 48 -7.77 8.99 24.08
C ILE A 48 -7.39 8.14 22.88
N LYS A 49 -6.28 8.49 22.21
CA LYS A 49 -5.73 7.73 21.08
C LYS A 49 -4.23 7.53 21.29
N TYR A 50 -3.81 6.29 21.55
CA TYR A 50 -2.40 5.91 21.62
C TYR A 50 -2.03 5.01 20.44
N LYS A 51 -0.86 5.25 19.87
CA LYS A 51 -0.26 4.39 18.84
C LYS A 51 1.16 4.06 19.27
N ILE A 52 1.46 2.77 19.37
CA ILE A 52 2.77 2.25 19.74
C ILE A 52 3.29 1.47 18.54
N GLN A 53 4.40 1.92 17.98
CA GLN A 53 5.13 1.19 16.94
C GLN A 53 6.13 0.26 17.63
N ILE A 54 5.98 -1.05 17.40
CA ILE A 54 6.81 -2.09 18.00
C ILE A 54 7.94 -2.41 17.03
N GLU A 55 9.12 -1.86 17.28
CA GLU A 55 10.31 -2.21 16.52
C GLU A 55 10.96 -3.47 17.09
N SER A 56 10.89 -4.58 16.36
CA SER A 56 11.69 -5.77 16.68
C SER A 56 13.09 -5.62 16.09
N SER A 57 14.08 -5.30 16.92
CA SER A 57 15.49 -5.46 16.53
C SER A 57 15.83 -6.94 16.60
N THR A 58 15.70 -7.67 15.48
CA THR A 58 16.48 -8.89 15.31
C THR A 58 17.92 -8.48 15.02
N LYS A 59 18.67 -8.15 16.09
CA LYS A 59 20.13 -8.21 16.02
C LYS A 59 20.48 -9.67 15.76
N SER A 60 20.86 -9.97 14.52
CA SER A 60 21.50 -11.23 14.15
C SER A 60 22.77 -10.95 13.38
#